data_AF-A0A660VRB6-F1
#
_entry.id   AF-A0A660VRB6-F1
#
_cell.length_a   1.000
_cell.length_b   1.000
_cell.length_c   1.000
_cell.angle_alpha   90.00
_cell.angle_beta   90.00
_cell.angle_gamma   90.00
#
_symmetry.space_group_name_H-M   'P 1'
#
loop_
_entity.id
_entity.type
_entity.pdbx_description
1 polymer ?
#
loop_
_entity_poly.entity_id
_entity_poly.type
_entity_poly.pdbx_seq_one_letter_code
_entity_poly.pdbx_strand_id
1 'polypeptide(L)'
;MKRALKRALKEVRSAPNPRNTAHLMQCYMDLGMFEEAENVGRQARKLYPLSATVKETMRRLKRIKYDQQIRQLRERIRRNPNPTSYAMLAELYRDIGETEKTLELCREAMHNFPTHEGVYLIVGAIRYERYLKNRHPKDGVAAVENFEKALKLNNSNYKVLRCLGQLYLELGMPRKAMEKLRSALSYMPNEPQLMEMVKQAREMPPESDDDVEEHFKALYERYKQQAESQVVLRFGLDELNAIFARLPDLEGAYLLVAMTKDGRRLASRQFAQGIDENVALRCMKAIFDVTNDACLRMDIGPFVRGIFTGKTVRIHMFRFDDMLVGLFVYAKVHKRTAEQFLNDLIEEEFYAYRESG
;
A
#
# COMPACT_ATOMS: atom_id res chain seq x y z
N MET A 1 19.65 7.59 -27.99
CA MET A 1 19.12 6.79 -26.86
C MET A 1 20.20 6.33 -25.86
N LYS A 2 21.30 5.65 -26.25
CA LYS A 2 22.36 5.21 -25.28
C LYS A 2 23.04 6.33 -24.47
N ARG A 3 23.17 7.54 -25.03
CA ARG A 3 23.68 8.73 -24.29
C ARG A 3 22.70 9.21 -23.21
N ALA A 4 21.39 9.13 -23.46
CA ALA A 4 20.36 9.52 -22.50
C ALA A 4 20.36 8.58 -21.29
N LEU A 5 20.47 7.26 -21.51
CA LEU A 5 20.59 6.29 -20.43
C LEU A 5 21.83 6.54 -19.53
N LYS A 6 23.00 6.80 -20.14
CA LYS A 6 24.22 7.14 -19.38
C LYS A 6 24.03 8.38 -18.51
N ARG A 7 23.32 9.38 -19.02
CA ARG A 7 22.98 10.61 -18.28
C ARG A 7 22.03 10.31 -17.12
N ALA A 8 20.94 9.58 -17.37
CA ALA A 8 19.98 9.19 -16.32
C ALA A 8 20.64 8.38 -15.20
N LEU A 9 21.55 7.45 -15.54
CA LEU A 9 22.35 6.72 -14.55
C LEU A 9 23.23 7.64 -13.70
N LYS A 10 23.86 8.65 -14.32
CA LYS A 10 24.66 9.65 -13.59
C LYS A 10 23.77 10.48 -12.66
N GLU A 11 22.60 10.91 -13.12
CA GLU A 11 21.62 11.70 -12.36
C GLU A 11 21.14 10.95 -11.11
N VAL A 12 20.77 9.66 -11.23
CA VAL A 12 20.39 8.83 -10.08
C VAL A 12 21.55 8.65 -9.09
N ARG A 13 22.79 8.49 -9.57
CA ARG A 13 23.96 8.36 -8.69
C ARG A 13 24.26 9.64 -7.92
N SER A 14 24.19 10.80 -8.59
CA SER A 14 24.46 12.09 -7.96
C SER A 14 23.31 12.56 -7.06
N ALA A 15 22.07 12.25 -7.42
CA ALA A 15 20.87 12.71 -6.73
C ALA A 15 19.75 11.65 -6.84
N PRO A 16 19.76 10.58 -6.01
CA PRO A 16 18.73 9.58 -6.01
C PRO A 16 17.49 10.12 -5.32
N ASN A 17 16.50 10.42 -6.15
CA ASN A 17 15.16 10.82 -5.74
C ASN A 17 14.15 10.12 -6.66
N PRO A 18 12.85 10.21 -6.36
CA PRO A 18 11.82 9.53 -7.16
C PRO A 18 11.81 9.96 -8.62
N ARG A 19 12.04 11.25 -8.90
CA ARG A 19 12.02 11.85 -10.24
C ARG A 19 13.14 11.30 -11.14
N ASN A 20 14.39 11.33 -10.66
CA ASN A 20 15.54 10.81 -11.40
C ASN A 20 15.44 9.30 -11.59
N THR A 21 14.92 8.58 -10.58
CA THR A 21 14.71 7.13 -10.66
C THR A 21 13.64 6.79 -11.70
N ALA A 22 12.53 7.53 -11.72
CA ALA A 22 11.49 7.35 -12.73
C ALA A 22 11.97 7.70 -14.15
N HIS A 23 12.81 8.73 -14.29
CA HIS A 23 13.45 9.08 -15.57
C HIS A 23 14.36 7.94 -16.07
N LEU A 24 15.14 7.33 -15.18
CA LEU A 24 15.96 6.16 -15.50
C LEU A 24 15.10 4.97 -15.94
N MET A 25 14.01 4.68 -15.22
CA MET A 25 13.05 3.64 -15.61
C MET A 25 12.48 3.91 -16.99
N GLN A 26 12.11 5.16 -17.29
CA GLN A 26 11.60 5.52 -18.61
C GLN A 26 12.64 5.32 -19.71
N CYS A 27 13.91 5.69 -19.47
CA CYS A 27 14.98 5.43 -20.43
C CYS A 27 15.15 3.94 -20.73
N TYR A 28 15.03 3.08 -19.71
CA TYR A 28 15.04 1.63 -19.92
C TYR A 28 13.84 1.14 -20.73
N MET A 29 12.64 1.65 -20.44
CA MET A 29 11.42 1.33 -21.19
C MET A 29 11.52 1.73 -22.67
N ASP A 30 12.02 2.93 -22.96
CA ASP A 30 12.20 3.44 -24.33
C ASP A 30 13.22 2.61 -25.14
N LEU A 31 14.15 1.95 -24.44
CA LEU A 31 15.14 1.04 -25.01
C LEU A 31 14.66 -0.42 -25.10
N GLY A 32 13.44 -0.74 -24.65
CA GLY A 32 12.92 -2.11 -24.57
C GLY A 32 13.53 -2.96 -23.45
N MET A 33 14.30 -2.35 -22.55
CA MET A 33 14.98 -3.00 -21.42
C MET A 33 14.03 -3.13 -20.21
N PHE A 34 12.96 -3.91 -20.38
CA PHE A 34 11.86 -3.97 -19.40
C PHE A 34 12.26 -4.62 -18.07
N GLU A 35 13.18 -5.59 -18.09
CA GLU A 35 13.65 -6.27 -16.87
C GLU A 35 14.49 -5.33 -16.00
N GLU A 36 15.33 -4.51 -16.62
CA GLU A 36 16.11 -3.48 -15.93
C GLU A 36 15.19 -2.38 -15.37
N ALA A 37 14.19 -1.94 -16.14
CA ALA A 37 13.17 -1.01 -15.66
C ALA A 37 12.41 -1.58 -14.45
N GLU A 38 12.07 -2.87 -14.50
CA GLU A 38 11.36 -3.56 -13.40
C GLU A 38 12.25 -3.71 -12.16
N ASN A 39 13.54 -4.02 -12.33
CA ASN A 39 14.50 -4.11 -11.23
C ASN A 39 14.67 -2.77 -10.52
N VAL A 40 14.92 -1.69 -11.28
CA VAL A 40 15.02 -0.34 -10.72
C VAL A 40 13.72 0.06 -10.04
N GLY A 41 12.58 -0.20 -10.67
CA GLY A 41 11.27 0.13 -10.13
C GLY A 41 10.90 -0.64 -8.86
N ARG A 42 11.30 -1.91 -8.74
CA ARG A 42 11.14 -2.69 -7.50
C ARG A 42 11.93 -2.09 -6.35
N GLN A 43 13.16 -1.64 -6.60
CA GLN A 43 13.97 -0.94 -5.60
C GLN A 43 13.35 0.43 -5.27
N ALA A 44 12.95 1.19 -6.28
CA ALA A 44 12.32 2.50 -6.14
C ALA A 44 11.05 2.45 -5.29
N ARG A 45 10.19 1.44 -5.46
CA ARG A 45 8.96 1.29 -4.66
C ARG A 45 9.24 1.03 -3.18
N LYS A 46 10.36 0.39 -2.85
CA LYS A 46 10.79 0.18 -1.46
C LYS A 46 11.34 1.48 -0.85
N LEU A 47 12.12 2.23 -1.63
CA LEU A 47 12.74 3.48 -1.18
C LEU A 47 11.76 4.66 -1.14
N TYR A 48 10.78 4.67 -2.04
CA TYR A 48 9.87 5.79 -2.29
C TYR A 48 8.39 5.35 -2.25
N PRO A 49 7.91 4.75 -1.15
CA PRO A 49 6.58 4.11 -1.09
C PRO A 49 5.39 5.06 -1.32
N LEU A 50 5.57 6.38 -1.12
CA LEU A 50 4.55 7.41 -1.33
C LEU A 50 4.75 8.22 -2.62
N SER A 51 5.82 7.97 -3.39
CA SER A 51 6.01 8.69 -4.66
C SER A 51 4.94 8.30 -5.68
N ALA A 52 4.15 9.29 -6.08
CA ALA A 52 3.18 9.14 -7.15
C ALA A 52 3.90 8.87 -8.48
N THR A 53 5.03 9.54 -8.73
CA THR A 53 5.83 9.40 -9.95
C THR A 53 6.37 7.98 -10.13
N VAL A 54 6.95 7.39 -9.08
CA VAL A 54 7.45 6.00 -9.13
C VAL A 54 6.30 5.00 -9.30
N LYS A 55 5.20 5.19 -8.56
CA LYS A 55 4.02 4.31 -8.65
C LYS A 55 3.43 4.32 -10.06
N GLU A 56 3.27 5.49 -10.67
CA GLU A 56 2.71 5.62 -12.01
C GLU A 56 3.67 5.09 -13.09
N THR A 57 4.97 5.33 -12.95
CA THR A 57 5.97 4.78 -13.87
C THR A 57 5.98 3.25 -13.84
N MET A 58 5.83 2.64 -12.66
CA MET A 58 5.67 1.19 -12.50
C MET A 58 4.40 0.65 -13.16
N ARG A 59 3.27 1.35 -12.99
CA ARG A 59 2.00 0.98 -13.65
C ARG A 59 2.15 1.03 -15.16
N ARG A 60 2.76 2.10 -15.69
CA ARG A 60 3.02 2.25 -17.13
C ARG A 60 3.89 1.12 -17.67
N LEU A 61 4.99 0.80 -16.99
CA LEU A 61 5.86 -0.32 -17.33
C LEU A 61 5.08 -1.62 -17.46
N LYS A 62 4.29 -1.97 -16.43
CA LYS A 62 3.50 -3.20 -16.44
C LYS A 62 2.40 -3.21 -17.49
N ARG A 63 1.75 -2.07 -17.74
CA ARG A 63 0.77 -1.93 -18.82
C ARG A 63 1.41 -2.23 -20.17
N ILE A 64 2.59 -1.69 -20.46
CA ILE A 64 3.32 -1.98 -21.72
C ILE A 64 3.68 -3.46 -21.80
N LYS A 65 4.25 -4.04 -20.73
CA LYS A 65 4.66 -5.46 -20.68
C LYS A 65 3.49 -6.42 -20.89
N TYR A 66 2.31 -6.10 -20.37
CA TYR A 66 1.12 -6.97 -20.41
C TYR A 66 0.08 -6.60 -21.47
N ASP A 67 0.30 -5.54 -22.27
CA ASP A 67 -0.68 -4.98 -23.20
C ASP A 67 -1.24 -6.04 -24.18
N GLN A 68 -0.36 -6.80 -24.82
CA GLN A 68 -0.76 -7.86 -25.75
C GLN A 68 -1.55 -8.97 -25.05
N GLN A 69 -1.10 -9.42 -23.88
CA GLN A 69 -1.76 -10.50 -23.12
C GLN A 69 -3.16 -10.06 -22.67
N ILE A 70 -3.31 -8.81 -22.21
CA ILE A 70 -4.60 -8.23 -21.83
C ILE A 70 -5.54 -8.19 -23.02
N ARG A 71 -5.07 -7.77 -24.21
CA ARG A 71 -5.90 -7.77 -25.44
C ARG A 71 -6.40 -9.18 -25.78
N GLN A 72 -5.50 -10.16 -25.81
CA GLN A 72 -5.84 -11.54 -26.13
C GLN A 72 -6.83 -12.15 -25.12
N LEU A 73 -6.63 -11.91 -23.81
CA LEU A 73 -7.55 -12.38 -22.78
C LEU A 73 -8.92 -11.73 -22.88
N ARG A 74 -8.98 -10.42 -23.15
CA ARG A 74 -10.26 -9.71 -23.38
C ARG A 74 -11.01 -10.27 -24.58
N GLU A 75 -10.33 -10.53 -25.70
CA GLU A 75 -10.96 -11.16 -26.86
C GLU A 75 -11.43 -12.59 -26.56
N ARG A 76 -10.64 -13.37 -25.82
CA ARG A 76 -11.02 -14.72 -25.39
C ARG A 76 -12.27 -14.70 -24.52
N ILE A 77 -12.34 -13.80 -23.54
CA ILE A 77 -13.53 -13.62 -22.70
C ILE A 77 -14.75 -13.22 -23.54
N ARG A 78 -14.59 -12.31 -24.51
CA ARG A 78 -15.69 -11.90 -25.40
C ARG A 78 -16.22 -13.04 -26.27
N ARG A 79 -15.34 -13.89 -26.80
CA ARG A 79 -15.71 -14.99 -27.71
C ARG A 79 -16.25 -16.20 -26.95
N ASN A 80 -15.62 -16.56 -25.83
CA ASN A 80 -15.97 -17.70 -25.02
C ASN A 80 -15.62 -17.44 -23.54
N PRO A 81 -16.55 -16.84 -22.78
CA PRO A 81 -16.38 -16.61 -21.35
C PRO A 81 -16.02 -17.91 -20.62
N ASN A 82 -14.87 -17.93 -19.95
CA ASN A 82 -14.44 -19.08 -19.17
C ASN A 82 -13.66 -18.62 -17.93
N PRO A 83 -13.77 -19.33 -16.80
CA PRO A 83 -13.27 -18.83 -15.52
C PRO A 83 -11.74 -18.67 -15.48
N THR A 84 -11.01 -19.53 -16.21
CA THR A 84 -9.54 -19.42 -16.33
C THR A 84 -9.13 -18.09 -16.96
N SER A 85 -9.82 -17.65 -18.02
CA SER A 85 -9.49 -16.37 -18.68
C SER A 85 -9.81 -15.17 -17.80
N TYR A 86 -10.91 -15.24 -17.04
CA TYR A 86 -11.22 -14.23 -16.03
C TYR A 86 -10.15 -14.16 -14.93
N ALA A 87 -9.75 -15.31 -14.38
CA ALA A 87 -8.72 -15.38 -13.35
C ALA A 87 -7.37 -14.84 -13.85
N MET A 88 -6.92 -15.24 -15.05
CA MET A 88 -5.68 -14.74 -15.65
C MET A 88 -5.71 -13.22 -15.87
N LEU A 89 -6.82 -12.67 -16.39
CA LEU A 89 -6.94 -11.23 -16.61
C LEU A 89 -7.01 -10.46 -15.28
N ALA A 90 -7.66 -11.02 -14.26
CA ALA A 90 -7.68 -10.45 -12.92
C ALA A 90 -6.28 -10.43 -12.29
N GLU A 91 -5.49 -11.49 -12.43
CA GLU A 91 -4.09 -11.51 -11.98
C GLU A 91 -3.24 -10.45 -12.68
N LEU A 92 -3.40 -10.26 -13.99
CA LEU A 92 -2.67 -9.20 -14.71
C LEU A 92 -3.04 -7.79 -14.21
N TYR A 93 -4.32 -7.51 -13.97
CA TYR A 93 -4.73 -6.23 -13.39
C TYR A 93 -4.21 -6.05 -11.97
N ARG A 94 -4.22 -7.12 -11.15
CA ARG A 94 -3.63 -7.10 -9.80
C ARG A 94 -2.17 -6.75 -9.86
N ASP A 95 -1.43 -7.40 -10.77
CA ASP A 95 -0.01 -7.17 -10.95
C ASP A 95 0.28 -5.73 -11.38
N ILE A 96 -0.52 -5.16 -12.28
CA ILE A 96 -0.41 -3.73 -12.66
C ILE A 96 -0.69 -2.81 -11.45
N GLY A 97 -1.50 -3.26 -10.49
CA GLY A 97 -1.97 -2.47 -9.36
C GLY A 97 -3.28 -1.73 -9.65
N GLU A 98 -4.09 -2.30 -10.56
CA GLU A 98 -5.47 -1.91 -10.87
C GLU A 98 -6.43 -2.77 -10.02
N THR A 99 -6.36 -2.58 -8.70
CA THR A 99 -7.09 -3.40 -7.73
C THR A 99 -8.61 -3.34 -7.95
N GLU A 100 -9.14 -2.18 -8.31
CA GLU A 100 -10.58 -2.00 -8.56
C GLU A 100 -11.05 -2.84 -9.75
N LYS A 101 -10.35 -2.76 -10.89
CA LYS A 101 -10.63 -3.58 -12.08
C LYS A 101 -10.48 -5.07 -11.77
N THR A 102 -9.51 -5.42 -10.93
CA THR A 102 -9.32 -6.81 -10.49
C THR A 102 -10.54 -7.31 -9.73
N LEU A 103 -11.01 -6.55 -8.74
CA LEU A 103 -12.16 -6.93 -7.92
C LEU A 103 -13.46 -6.94 -8.73
N GLU A 104 -13.66 -6.00 -9.65
CA GLU A 104 -14.80 -6.02 -10.58
C GLU A 104 -14.83 -7.29 -11.42
N LEU A 105 -13.69 -7.65 -12.02
CA LEU A 105 -13.58 -8.84 -12.84
C LEU A 105 -13.75 -10.13 -12.02
N CYS A 106 -13.21 -10.17 -10.79
CA CYS A 106 -13.45 -11.28 -9.87
C CYS A 106 -14.92 -11.41 -9.48
N ARG A 107 -15.64 -10.30 -9.25
CA ARG A 107 -17.08 -10.34 -8.94
C ARG A 107 -17.90 -10.89 -10.11
N GLU A 108 -17.62 -10.43 -11.32
CA GLU A 108 -18.26 -10.95 -12.54
C GLU A 108 -17.99 -12.45 -12.71
N ALA A 109 -16.74 -12.87 -12.51
CA ALA A 109 -16.35 -14.27 -12.60
C ALA A 109 -16.96 -15.14 -11.50
N MET A 110 -17.08 -14.64 -10.27
CA MET A 110 -17.76 -15.36 -9.18
C MET A 110 -19.26 -15.51 -9.44
N HIS A 111 -19.88 -14.55 -10.12
CA HIS A 111 -21.28 -14.64 -10.51
C HIS A 111 -21.50 -15.68 -11.63
N ASN A 112 -20.66 -15.63 -12.66
CA ASN A 112 -20.80 -16.51 -13.84
C ASN A 112 -20.23 -17.93 -13.60
N PHE A 113 -19.23 -18.06 -12.72
CA PHE A 113 -18.48 -19.30 -12.49
C PHE A 113 -18.21 -19.52 -10.98
N PRO A 114 -19.27 -19.72 -10.16
CA PRO A 114 -19.16 -19.73 -8.71
C PRO A 114 -18.32 -20.88 -8.13
N THR A 115 -18.05 -21.92 -8.91
CA THR A 115 -17.30 -23.13 -8.53
C THR A 115 -15.83 -23.09 -8.94
N HIS A 116 -15.35 -22.02 -9.56
CA HIS A 116 -13.93 -21.90 -9.89
C HIS A 116 -13.15 -21.30 -8.72
N GLU A 117 -12.11 -22.00 -8.27
CA GLU A 117 -11.31 -21.63 -7.09
C GLU A 117 -10.47 -20.37 -7.30
N GLY A 118 -9.97 -20.17 -8.53
CA GLY A 118 -8.94 -19.16 -8.81
C GLY A 118 -9.36 -17.73 -8.47
N VAL A 119 -10.64 -17.41 -8.59
CA VAL A 119 -11.16 -16.06 -8.30
C VAL A 119 -11.21 -15.80 -6.79
N TYR A 120 -11.54 -16.81 -5.99
CA TYR A 120 -11.48 -16.73 -4.53
C TYR A 120 -10.03 -16.63 -4.05
N LEU A 121 -9.11 -17.35 -4.69
CA LEU A 121 -7.67 -17.22 -4.40
C LEU A 121 -7.19 -15.79 -4.64
N ILE A 122 -7.56 -15.16 -5.76
CA ILE A 122 -7.16 -13.79 -6.10
C ILE A 122 -7.72 -12.79 -5.09
N VAL A 123 -9.01 -12.89 -4.74
CA VAL A 123 -9.62 -12.01 -3.73
C VAL A 123 -8.97 -12.23 -2.37
N GLY A 124 -8.78 -13.49 -1.95
CA GLY A 124 -8.10 -13.83 -0.70
C GLY A 124 -6.68 -13.28 -0.63
N ALA A 125 -5.93 -13.32 -1.72
CA ALA A 125 -4.59 -12.74 -1.81
C ALA A 125 -4.60 -11.21 -1.67
N ILE A 126 -5.53 -10.52 -2.33
CA ILE A 126 -5.69 -9.05 -2.18
C ILE A 126 -6.02 -8.69 -0.73
N ARG A 127 -6.91 -9.44 -0.10
CA ARG A 127 -7.28 -9.29 1.31
C ARG A 127 -6.09 -9.53 2.22
N TYR A 128 -5.34 -10.59 1.97
CA TYR A 128 -4.16 -10.93 2.75
C TYR A 128 -3.07 -9.86 2.63
N GLU A 129 -2.76 -9.38 1.43
CA GLU A 129 -1.80 -8.28 1.22
C GLU A 129 -2.20 -7.01 1.96
N ARG A 130 -3.49 -6.68 1.95
CA ARG A 130 -4.03 -5.54 2.69
C ARG A 130 -3.98 -5.75 4.19
N TYR A 131 -4.30 -6.95 4.67
CA TYR A 131 -4.15 -7.32 6.06
C TYR A 131 -2.69 -7.17 6.52
N LEU A 132 -1.71 -7.68 5.76
CA LEU A 132 -0.29 -7.53 6.10
C LEU A 132 0.14 -6.07 6.19
N LYS A 133 -0.45 -5.20 5.36
CA LYS A 133 -0.15 -3.76 5.34
C LYS A 133 -0.81 -2.97 6.47
N ASN A 134 -2.05 -3.31 6.81
CA ASN A 134 -2.91 -2.47 7.64
C ASN A 134 -3.28 -3.10 8.98
N ARG A 135 -3.05 -4.41 9.13
CA ARG A 135 -3.40 -5.28 10.27
C ARG A 135 -4.87 -5.29 10.66
N HIS A 136 -5.74 -4.75 9.81
CA HIS A 136 -7.16 -4.61 10.12
C HIS A 136 -7.88 -5.97 10.12
N PRO A 137 -8.67 -6.31 11.16
CA PRO A 137 -9.30 -7.62 11.30
C PRO A 137 -10.15 -8.03 10.10
N LYS A 138 -10.95 -7.10 9.56
CA LYS A 138 -11.84 -7.34 8.42
C LYS A 138 -11.11 -7.88 7.17
N ASP A 139 -9.91 -7.37 6.88
CA ASP A 139 -9.12 -7.86 5.74
C ASP A 139 -8.56 -9.26 6.03
N GLY A 140 -8.17 -9.53 7.28
CA GLY A 140 -7.69 -10.85 7.71
C GLY A 140 -8.77 -11.93 7.64
N VAL A 141 -9.95 -11.64 8.19
CA VAL A 141 -11.13 -12.53 8.12
C VAL A 141 -11.51 -12.80 6.67
N ALA A 142 -11.65 -11.76 5.86
CA ALA A 142 -12.00 -11.91 4.45
C ALA A 142 -10.94 -12.70 3.67
N ALA A 143 -9.66 -12.61 4.04
CA ALA A 143 -8.61 -13.44 3.46
C ALA A 143 -8.82 -14.92 3.78
N VAL A 144 -9.04 -15.25 5.07
CA VAL A 144 -9.31 -16.63 5.53
C VAL A 144 -10.54 -17.20 4.83
N GLU A 145 -11.67 -16.48 4.80
CA GLU A 145 -12.91 -16.95 4.17
C GLU A 145 -12.73 -17.27 2.67
N ASN A 146 -12.05 -16.39 1.94
CA ASN A 146 -11.81 -16.59 0.51
C ASN A 146 -10.82 -17.73 0.25
N PHE A 147 -9.78 -17.86 1.07
CA PHE A 147 -8.85 -18.99 0.98
C PHE A 147 -9.51 -20.32 1.33
N GLU A 148 -10.31 -20.38 2.39
CA GLU A 148 -11.08 -21.58 2.73
C GLU A 148 -12.06 -21.95 1.61
N LYS A 149 -12.72 -20.97 0.99
CA LYS A 149 -13.61 -21.22 -0.15
C LYS A 149 -12.85 -21.74 -1.37
N ALA A 150 -11.68 -21.17 -1.67
CA ALA A 150 -10.79 -21.68 -2.72
C ALA A 150 -10.36 -23.13 -2.44
N LEU A 151 -10.01 -23.44 -1.18
CA LEU A 151 -9.58 -24.78 -0.78
C LEU A 151 -10.72 -25.80 -0.80
N LYS A 152 -11.95 -25.40 -0.50
CA LYS A 152 -13.15 -26.27 -0.64
C LYS A 152 -13.40 -26.67 -2.09
N LEU A 153 -13.10 -25.78 -3.04
CA LEU A 153 -13.24 -26.04 -4.48
C LEU A 153 -12.05 -26.81 -5.05
N ASN A 154 -10.84 -26.57 -4.54
CA ASN A 154 -9.62 -27.28 -4.89
C ASN A 154 -8.75 -27.52 -3.65
N ASN A 155 -8.90 -28.72 -3.07
CA ASN A 155 -8.25 -29.11 -1.82
C ASN A 155 -6.73 -29.34 -1.93
N SER A 156 -6.20 -29.36 -3.15
CA SER A 156 -4.79 -29.65 -3.43
C SER A 156 -3.95 -28.38 -3.66
N ASN A 157 -4.56 -27.19 -3.55
CA ASN A 157 -3.85 -25.96 -3.81
C ASN A 157 -2.85 -25.62 -2.69
N TYR A 158 -1.62 -26.07 -2.91
CA TYR A 158 -0.47 -25.87 -2.04
C TYR A 158 -0.30 -24.41 -1.57
N LYS A 159 -0.46 -23.44 -2.48
CA LYS A 159 -0.27 -22.01 -2.16
C LYS A 159 -1.30 -21.52 -1.14
N VAL A 160 -2.55 -21.96 -1.28
CA VAL A 160 -3.64 -21.61 -0.35
C VAL A 160 -3.43 -22.25 1.01
N LEU A 161 -3.03 -23.53 1.05
CA LEU A 161 -2.71 -24.23 2.29
C LEU A 161 -1.60 -23.53 3.07
N ARG A 162 -0.52 -23.14 2.39
CA ARG A 162 0.58 -22.37 3.01
C ARG A 162 0.11 -21.00 3.53
N CYS A 163 -0.67 -20.26 2.75
CA CYS A 163 -1.20 -18.96 3.17
C CYS A 163 -2.11 -19.07 4.40
N LEU A 164 -3.01 -20.06 4.45
CA LEU A 164 -3.85 -20.32 5.63
C LEU A 164 -3.01 -20.76 6.84
N GLY A 165 -2.04 -21.65 6.63
CA GLY A 165 -1.11 -22.05 7.70
C GLY A 165 -0.37 -20.88 8.33
N GLN A 166 0.14 -19.96 7.50
CA GLN A 166 0.80 -18.72 7.94
C GLN A 166 -0.18 -17.81 8.70
N LEU A 167 -1.39 -17.62 8.19
CA LEU A 167 -2.40 -16.80 8.85
C LEU A 167 -2.77 -17.35 10.22
N TYR A 168 -3.02 -18.66 10.33
CA TYR A 168 -3.34 -19.26 11.62
C TYR A 168 -2.17 -19.21 12.61
N LEU A 169 -0.92 -19.31 12.13
CA LEU A 169 0.25 -19.06 12.99
C LEU A 169 0.29 -17.63 13.52
N GLU A 170 0.07 -16.64 12.65
CA GLU A 170 0.01 -15.22 13.06
C GLU A 170 -1.10 -14.98 14.09
N LEU A 171 -2.22 -15.68 13.95
CA LEU A 171 -3.36 -15.58 14.85
C LEU A 171 -3.17 -16.27 16.20
N GLY A 172 -2.12 -17.05 16.42
CA GLY A 172 -2.05 -17.84 17.65
C GLY A 172 -2.85 -19.14 17.60
N MET A 173 -3.20 -19.65 16.40
CA MET A 173 -4.05 -20.82 16.19
C MET A 173 -3.26 -22.05 15.70
N PRO A 174 -2.36 -22.65 16.52
CA PRO A 174 -1.47 -23.71 16.08
C PRO A 174 -2.17 -24.98 15.62
N ARG A 175 -3.37 -25.31 16.11
CA ARG A 175 -4.08 -26.53 15.71
C ARG A 175 -4.56 -26.40 14.26
N LYS A 176 -5.24 -25.29 13.92
CA LYS A 176 -5.67 -25.00 12.55
C LYS A 176 -4.47 -24.83 11.62
N ALA A 177 -3.41 -24.17 12.08
CA ALA A 177 -2.17 -24.05 11.32
C ALA A 177 -1.59 -25.43 10.98
N MET A 178 -1.44 -26.32 11.96
CA MET A 178 -0.91 -27.67 11.78
C MET A 178 -1.71 -28.50 10.77
N GLU A 179 -3.04 -28.41 10.79
CA GLU A 179 -3.90 -29.10 9.82
C GLU A 179 -3.57 -28.69 8.39
N LYS A 180 -3.48 -27.37 8.13
CA LYS A 180 -3.19 -26.85 6.79
C LYS A 180 -1.74 -27.09 6.37
N LEU A 181 -0.79 -26.94 7.29
CA LEU A 181 0.64 -27.12 7.02
C LEU A 181 1.01 -28.59 6.77
N ARG A 182 0.39 -29.55 7.49
CA ARG A 182 0.56 -30.98 7.20
C ARG A 182 0.03 -31.34 5.81
N SER A 183 -1.13 -30.80 5.45
CA SER A 183 -1.69 -30.95 4.11
C SER A 183 -0.79 -30.31 3.05
N ALA A 184 -0.16 -29.16 3.35
CA ALA A 184 0.78 -28.52 2.44
C ALA A 184 2.06 -29.39 2.24
N LEU A 185 2.59 -29.96 3.33
CA LEU A 185 3.77 -30.84 3.30
C LEU A 185 3.51 -32.17 2.59
N SER A 186 2.28 -32.69 2.54
CA SER A 186 2.01 -33.90 1.75
C SER A 186 2.17 -33.66 0.25
N TYR A 187 2.00 -32.43 -0.23
CA TYR A 187 2.28 -32.04 -1.62
C TYR A 187 3.71 -31.56 -1.83
N MET A 188 4.32 -30.90 -0.85
CA MET A 188 5.70 -30.37 -0.91
C MET A 188 6.53 -30.83 0.31
N PRO A 189 6.95 -32.12 0.37
CA PRO A 189 7.52 -32.71 1.59
C PRO A 189 8.85 -32.12 2.05
N ASN A 190 9.61 -31.52 1.14
CA ASN A 190 10.98 -31.02 1.39
C ASN A 190 11.06 -29.49 1.38
N GLU A 191 9.97 -28.79 1.66
CA GLU A 191 9.98 -27.33 1.72
C GLU A 191 10.42 -26.82 3.10
N PRO A 192 11.61 -26.21 3.25
CA PRO A 192 12.14 -25.83 4.56
C PRO A 192 11.26 -24.81 5.29
N GLN A 193 10.62 -23.91 4.56
CA GLN A 193 9.73 -22.89 5.13
C GLN A 193 8.53 -23.52 5.84
N LEU A 194 7.92 -24.55 5.24
CA LEU A 194 6.80 -25.27 5.86
C LEU A 194 7.23 -26.07 7.08
N MET A 195 8.42 -26.68 7.04
CA MET A 195 8.96 -27.40 8.19
C MET A 195 9.16 -26.46 9.39
N GLU A 196 9.68 -25.26 9.14
CA GLU A 196 9.85 -24.24 10.19
C GLU A 196 8.50 -23.76 10.73
N MET A 197 7.52 -23.54 9.85
CA MET A 197 6.15 -23.18 10.26
C MET A 197 5.49 -24.29 11.11
N VAL A 198 5.71 -25.57 10.78
CA VAL A 198 5.22 -26.70 11.58
C VAL A 198 5.91 -26.76 12.94
N LYS A 199 7.21 -26.51 12.99
CA LYS A 199 7.95 -26.41 14.26
C LYS A 199 7.41 -25.27 15.11
N GLN A 200 7.24 -24.08 14.53
CA GLN A 200 6.63 -22.93 15.20
C GLN A 200 5.25 -23.29 15.76
N ALA A 201 4.38 -23.93 14.97
CA ALA A 201 3.05 -24.33 15.44
C ALA A 201 3.09 -25.31 16.64
N ARG A 202 4.10 -26.18 16.72
CA ARG A 202 4.25 -27.14 17.84
C ARG A 202 4.73 -26.48 19.12
N GLU A 203 5.51 -25.42 19.01
CA GLU A 203 6.10 -24.69 20.15
C GLU A 203 5.14 -23.63 20.73
N MET A 204 4.07 -23.30 20.00
CA MET A 204 3.07 -22.34 20.44
C MET A 204 2.17 -22.90 21.55
N PRO A 205 1.71 -22.05 22.50
CA PRO A 205 0.73 -22.46 23.48
C PRO A 205 -0.59 -22.87 22.78
N PRO A 206 -1.44 -23.69 23.44
CA PRO A 206 -2.76 -24.03 22.91
C PRO A 206 -3.56 -22.76 22.55
N GLU A 207 -4.29 -22.82 21.43
CA GLU A 207 -5.23 -21.76 21.04
C GLU A 207 -6.38 -21.65 22.04
N SER A 208 -6.94 -20.44 22.22
CA SER A 208 -8.25 -20.29 22.86
C SER A 208 -9.33 -20.82 21.91
N ASP A 209 -10.50 -21.16 22.46
CA ASP A 209 -11.66 -21.60 21.67
C ASP A 209 -12.37 -20.42 20.96
N ASP A 210 -11.80 -19.22 20.98
CA ASP A 210 -12.35 -18.06 20.32
C ASP A 210 -12.37 -18.26 18.79
N ASP A 211 -13.32 -17.60 18.13
CA ASP A 211 -13.37 -17.64 16.68
C ASP A 211 -12.20 -16.89 16.02
N VAL A 212 -12.07 -17.05 14.70
CA VAL A 212 -10.98 -16.45 13.92
C VAL A 212 -11.05 -14.91 13.96
N GLU A 213 -12.25 -14.35 13.99
CA GLU A 213 -12.46 -12.89 13.99
C GLU A 213 -11.96 -12.27 15.30
N GLU A 214 -12.22 -12.92 16.43
CA GLU A 214 -11.79 -12.45 17.74
C GLU A 214 -10.27 -12.49 17.89
N HIS A 215 -9.60 -13.53 17.38
CA HIS A 215 -8.14 -13.57 17.32
C HIS A 215 -7.57 -12.41 16.48
N PHE A 216 -8.20 -12.08 15.35
CA PHE A 216 -7.79 -10.91 14.57
C PHE A 216 -7.99 -9.59 15.33
N LYS A 217 -9.11 -9.41 16.04
CA LYS A 217 -9.38 -8.22 16.86
C LYS A 217 -8.36 -8.07 17.99
N ALA A 218 -8.10 -9.14 18.74
CA ALA A 218 -7.11 -9.15 19.81
C ALA A 218 -5.71 -8.81 19.30
N LEU A 219 -5.33 -9.39 18.16
CA LEU A 219 -4.05 -9.11 17.51
C LEU A 219 -3.97 -7.64 17.03
N TYR A 220 -5.05 -7.10 16.47
CA TYR A 220 -5.12 -5.71 16.05
C TYR A 220 -4.98 -4.73 17.23
N GLU A 221 -5.62 -4.98 18.36
CA GLU A 221 -5.49 -4.14 19.55
C GLU A 221 -4.06 -4.15 20.11
N ARG A 222 -3.40 -5.32 20.13
CA ARG A 222 -1.97 -5.42 20.49
C ARG A 222 -1.09 -4.58 19.55
N TYR A 223 -1.34 -4.67 18.23
CA TYR A 223 -0.62 -3.86 17.26
C TYR A 223 -0.85 -2.37 17.43
N LYS A 224 -2.09 -1.96 17.72
CA LYS A 224 -2.44 -0.56 17.96
C LYS A 224 -1.70 0.00 19.16
N GLN A 225 -1.69 -0.74 20.28
CA GLN A 225 -0.96 -0.34 21.50
C GLN A 225 0.56 -0.24 21.26
N GLN A 226 1.15 -1.21 20.55
CA GLN A 226 2.56 -1.16 20.18
C GLN A 226 2.88 0.02 19.26
N ALA A 227 2.06 0.25 18.23
CA ALA A 227 2.25 1.34 17.27
C ALA A 227 2.08 2.73 17.90
N GLU A 228 1.27 2.88 18.94
CA GLU A 228 1.16 4.13 19.70
C GLU A 228 2.44 4.42 20.51
N SER A 229 3.17 3.38 20.94
CA SER A 229 4.40 3.53 21.74
C SER A 229 5.67 3.85 20.93
N GLN A 230 5.69 3.57 19.62
CA GLN A 230 6.83 3.84 18.75
C GLN A 230 6.46 4.89 17.71
N VAL A 231 6.99 6.10 17.85
CA VAL A 231 6.96 7.13 16.82
C VAL A 231 8.35 7.21 16.21
N VAL A 232 8.47 6.81 14.95
CA VAL A 232 9.72 6.88 14.20
C VAL A 232 9.63 8.04 13.22
N LEU A 233 10.42 9.08 13.48
CA LEU A 233 10.51 10.23 12.59
C LEU A 233 11.74 10.10 11.69
N ARG A 234 11.56 10.46 10.43
CA ARG A 234 12.65 10.54 9.45
C ARG A 234 13.50 11.79 9.58
N PHE A 235 12.94 12.84 10.17
CA PHE A 235 13.55 14.15 10.29
C PHE A 235 13.69 14.48 11.77
N GLY A 236 14.81 15.10 12.14
CA GLY A 236 14.84 15.89 13.36
C GLY A 236 13.97 17.15 13.19
N LEU A 237 13.67 17.80 14.31
CA LEU A 237 12.79 18.97 14.32
C LEU A 237 13.42 20.14 13.56
N ASP A 238 14.72 20.38 13.74
CA ASP A 238 15.43 21.50 13.13
C ASP A 238 15.50 21.36 11.61
N GLU A 239 15.76 20.14 11.11
CA GLU A 239 15.81 19.86 9.68
C GLU A 239 14.44 20.02 9.03
N LEU A 240 13.37 19.54 9.68
CA LEU A 240 12.02 19.71 9.15
C LEU A 240 11.61 21.19 9.11
N ASN A 241 11.96 21.97 10.15
CA ASN A 241 11.73 23.42 10.14
C ASN A 241 12.53 24.11 9.02
N ALA A 242 13.78 23.70 8.78
CA ALA A 242 14.60 24.23 7.69
C ALA A 242 14.02 23.91 6.30
N ILE A 243 13.52 22.69 6.09
CA ILE A 243 12.81 22.29 4.88
C ILE A 243 11.59 23.19 4.68
N PHE A 244 10.75 23.36 5.72
CA PHE A 244 9.53 24.16 5.63
C PHE A 244 9.84 25.63 5.35
N ALA A 245 10.90 26.19 5.95
CA ALA A 245 11.32 27.57 5.76
C ALA A 245 11.77 27.88 4.32
N ARG A 246 12.41 26.93 3.62
CA ARG A 246 12.92 27.13 2.25
C ARG A 246 11.91 26.90 1.12
N LEU A 247 10.71 26.40 1.43
CA LEU A 247 9.68 26.16 0.41
C LEU A 247 9.34 27.47 -0.35
N PRO A 248 8.89 27.39 -1.61
CA PRO A 248 8.36 28.56 -2.29
C PRO A 248 7.06 29.03 -1.64
N ASP A 249 6.73 30.30 -1.80
CA ASP A 249 5.41 30.80 -1.41
C ASP A 249 4.31 30.20 -2.29
N LEU A 250 3.13 30.00 -1.70
CA LEU A 250 1.95 29.50 -2.38
C LEU A 250 0.81 30.49 -2.19
N GLU A 251 0.41 31.16 -3.27
CA GLU A 251 -0.68 32.14 -3.23
C GLU A 251 -1.98 31.49 -2.75
N GLY A 252 -2.59 32.12 -1.73
CA GLY A 252 -3.81 31.61 -1.09
C GLY A 252 -3.58 30.48 -0.08
N ALA A 253 -2.33 30.12 0.25
CA ALA A 253 -2.03 29.30 1.41
C ALA A 253 -2.05 30.12 2.71
N TYR A 254 -2.46 29.50 3.81
CA TYR A 254 -2.42 30.09 5.15
C TYR A 254 -1.29 29.47 5.97
N LEU A 255 -1.26 28.14 6.06
CA LEU A 255 -0.40 27.39 6.96
C LEU A 255 -0.08 26.03 6.37
N LEU A 256 1.19 25.65 6.40
CA LEU A 256 1.64 24.27 6.31
C LEU A 256 2.09 23.83 7.70
N VAL A 257 1.59 22.71 8.20
CA VAL A 257 1.95 22.19 9.52
C VAL A 257 2.16 20.68 9.47
N ALA A 258 3.11 20.21 10.26
CA ALA A 258 3.44 18.83 10.47
C ALA A 258 3.32 18.45 11.94
N MET A 259 2.78 17.27 12.19
CA MET A 259 2.60 16.70 13.52
C MET A 259 2.80 15.19 13.50
N THR A 260 3.06 14.60 14.64
CA THR A 260 3.03 13.13 14.79
C THR A 260 1.58 12.63 14.78
N LYS A 261 1.39 11.34 14.47
CA LYS A 261 0.07 10.68 14.53
C LYS A 261 -0.62 10.79 15.90
N ASP A 262 0.14 10.90 16.99
CA ASP A 262 -0.36 11.04 18.36
C ASP A 262 -0.70 12.48 18.77
N GLY A 263 -0.34 13.49 17.96
CA GLY A 263 -0.75 14.87 18.23
C GLY A 263 0.39 15.87 18.44
N ARG A 264 1.65 15.42 18.55
CA ARG A 264 2.77 16.29 18.89
C ARG A 264 3.16 17.14 17.69
N ARG A 265 3.29 18.45 17.91
CA ARG A 265 3.73 19.42 16.90
C ARG A 265 5.17 19.13 16.47
N LEU A 266 5.43 19.14 15.16
CA LEU A 266 6.77 18.94 14.60
C LEU A 266 7.32 20.24 13.99
N ALA A 267 6.68 20.76 12.95
CA ALA A 267 7.11 21.95 12.23
C ALA A 267 5.92 22.69 11.62
N SER A 268 6.08 23.97 11.35
CA SER A 268 5.07 24.79 10.67
C SER A 268 5.71 25.89 9.84
N ARG A 269 4.98 26.33 8.81
CA ARG A 269 5.27 27.54 8.02
C ARG A 269 3.99 28.30 7.80
N GLN A 270 3.95 29.54 8.29
CA GLN A 270 2.87 30.47 8.00
C GLN A 270 3.13 31.15 6.64
N PHE A 271 2.14 31.15 5.75
CA PHE A 271 2.18 31.91 4.49
C PHE A 271 1.38 33.20 4.59
N ALA A 272 0.26 33.17 5.33
CA ALA A 272 -0.60 34.33 5.55
C ALA A 272 -1.29 34.22 6.91
N GLN A 273 -1.66 35.37 7.49
CA GLN A 273 -2.47 35.41 8.71
C GLN A 273 -3.87 34.78 8.48
N GLY A 274 -4.52 34.31 9.55
CA GLY A 274 -5.93 33.88 9.52
C GLY A 274 -6.21 32.46 10.01
N ILE A 275 -5.17 31.65 10.25
CA ILE A 275 -5.30 30.33 10.89
C ILE A 275 -4.28 30.24 12.03
N ASP A 276 -4.78 30.00 13.23
CA ASP A 276 -3.99 29.69 14.41
C ASP A 276 -3.44 28.26 14.35
N GLU A 277 -2.16 28.06 14.65
CA GLU A 277 -1.48 26.77 14.55
C GLU A 277 -2.06 25.72 15.52
N ASN A 278 -2.40 26.11 16.75
CA ASN A 278 -2.95 25.17 17.74
C ASN A 278 -4.35 24.70 17.32
N VAL A 279 -5.15 25.59 16.73
CA VAL A 279 -6.45 25.22 16.13
C VAL A 279 -6.24 24.27 14.95
N ALA A 280 -5.26 24.54 14.08
CA ALA A 280 -4.95 23.69 12.94
C ALA A 280 -4.53 22.27 13.35
N LEU A 281 -3.64 22.15 14.35
CA LEU A 281 -3.18 20.87 14.90
C LEU A 281 -4.34 20.04 15.49
N ARG A 282 -5.20 20.66 16.31
CA ARG A 282 -6.38 19.98 16.88
C ARG A 282 -7.35 19.54 15.78
N CYS A 283 -7.58 20.40 14.78
CA CYS A 283 -8.44 20.09 13.64
C CYS A 283 -7.91 18.90 12.83
N MET A 284 -6.61 18.91 12.51
CA MET A 284 -5.96 17.81 11.80
C MET A 284 -6.04 16.49 12.57
N LYS A 285 -5.79 16.51 13.89
CA LYS A 285 -5.89 15.30 14.71
C LYS A 285 -7.29 14.71 14.67
N ALA A 286 -8.31 15.54 14.89
CA ALA A 286 -9.70 15.10 14.86
C ALA A 286 -10.10 14.54 13.47
N ILE A 287 -9.67 15.19 12.39
CA ILE A 287 -9.89 14.70 11.03
C ILE A 287 -9.20 13.36 10.82
N PHE A 288 -7.94 13.22 11.23
CA PHE A 288 -7.17 12.00 11.04
C PHE A 288 -7.79 10.82 11.79
N ASP A 289 -8.18 10.99 13.05
CA ASP A 289 -8.73 9.90 13.86
C ASP A 289 -10.02 9.35 13.24
N VAL A 290 -10.95 10.25 12.89
CA VAL A 290 -12.24 9.87 12.29
C VAL A 290 -12.02 9.26 10.90
N THR A 291 -11.17 9.89 10.08
CA THR A 291 -10.98 9.45 8.69
C THR A 291 -10.21 8.14 8.62
N ASN A 292 -9.18 7.96 9.44
CA ASN A 292 -8.42 6.72 9.48
C ASN A 292 -9.30 5.55 9.92
N ASP A 293 -10.09 5.73 10.98
CA ASP A 293 -11.07 4.72 11.41
C ASP A 293 -12.13 4.44 10.33
N ALA A 294 -12.67 5.47 9.68
CA ALA A 294 -13.61 5.31 8.58
C ALA A 294 -12.99 4.56 7.39
N CYS A 295 -11.78 4.90 6.95
CA CYS A 295 -11.08 4.24 5.85
C CYS A 295 -10.83 2.75 6.14
N LEU A 296 -10.51 2.42 7.40
CA LEU A 296 -10.35 1.05 7.85
C LEU A 296 -11.68 0.27 7.82
N ARG A 297 -12.77 0.86 8.32
CA ARG A 297 -14.12 0.25 8.26
C ARG A 297 -14.65 0.11 6.83
N MET A 298 -14.42 1.12 6.00
CA MET A 298 -14.77 1.17 4.57
C MET A 298 -13.85 0.30 3.71
N ASP A 299 -12.88 -0.38 4.33
CA ASP A 299 -12.13 -1.40 3.64
C ASP A 299 -11.34 -0.81 2.47
N ILE A 300 -10.63 0.32 2.71
CA ILE A 300 -9.70 0.96 1.76
C ILE A 300 -8.29 1.18 2.36
N GLY A 301 -8.06 0.70 3.59
CA GLY A 301 -6.78 0.79 4.31
C GLY A 301 -6.65 2.03 5.21
N PRO A 302 -5.49 2.28 5.84
CA PRO A 302 -5.27 3.44 6.69
C PRO A 302 -5.28 4.72 5.87
N PHE A 303 -5.53 5.84 6.53
CA PHE A 303 -5.46 7.15 5.90
C PHE A 303 -4.05 7.41 5.34
N VAL A 304 -3.98 7.67 4.04
CA VAL A 304 -2.73 8.04 3.34
C VAL A 304 -2.77 9.51 2.94
N ARG A 305 -3.87 9.96 2.32
CA ARG A 305 -4.08 11.36 1.94
C ARG A 305 -5.56 11.67 1.78
N GLY A 306 -5.92 12.93 1.94
CA GLY A 306 -7.29 13.40 1.82
C GLY A 306 -7.37 14.91 1.62
N ILE A 307 -8.51 15.34 1.06
CA ILE A 307 -8.83 16.75 0.85
C ILE A 307 -10.14 17.04 1.57
N PHE A 308 -10.09 17.95 2.54
CA PHE A 308 -11.23 18.33 3.36
C PHE A 308 -11.62 19.77 3.01
N THR A 309 -12.79 19.95 2.42
CA THR A 309 -13.23 21.26 1.91
C THR A 309 -14.30 21.84 2.81
N GLY A 310 -13.98 22.96 3.49
CA GLY A 310 -14.95 23.82 4.16
C GLY A 310 -15.39 24.98 3.27
N LYS A 311 -16.18 25.90 3.84
CA LYS A 311 -16.68 27.10 3.12
C LYS A 311 -15.56 28.03 2.65
N THR A 312 -14.59 28.26 3.53
CA THR A 312 -13.50 29.25 3.31
C THR A 312 -12.15 28.58 3.17
N VAL A 313 -11.92 27.48 3.89
CA VAL A 313 -10.63 26.80 3.96
C VAL A 313 -10.76 25.39 3.40
N ARG A 314 -9.75 24.96 2.65
CA ARG A 314 -9.53 23.57 2.26
C ARG A 314 -8.24 23.08 2.86
N ILE A 315 -8.27 21.88 3.41
CA ILE A 315 -7.13 21.22 4.04
C ILE A 315 -6.72 20.06 3.15
N HIS A 316 -5.50 20.09 2.65
CA HIS A 316 -4.87 18.95 1.98
C HIS A 316 -3.99 18.25 3.00
N MET A 317 -4.31 17.02 3.36
CA MET A 317 -3.58 16.24 4.35
C MET A 317 -2.97 15.00 3.72
N PHE A 318 -1.78 14.62 4.17
CA PHE A 318 -1.19 13.33 3.87
C PHE A 318 -0.38 12.81 5.06
N ARG A 319 -0.19 11.49 5.08
CA ARG A 319 0.69 10.80 6.01
C ARG A 319 2.00 10.47 5.32
N PHE A 320 3.12 10.77 5.98
CA PHE A 320 4.46 10.41 5.56
C PHE A 320 5.18 9.79 6.75
N ASP A 321 5.49 8.50 6.67
CA ASP A 321 5.93 7.70 7.82
C ASP A 321 4.95 7.85 9.01
N ASP A 322 5.42 8.22 10.21
CA ASP A 322 4.56 8.51 11.39
C ASP A 322 4.13 9.98 11.51
N MET A 323 4.40 10.80 10.48
CA MET A 323 4.05 12.21 10.42
C MET A 323 2.78 12.46 9.61
N LEU A 324 1.92 13.33 10.11
CA LEU A 324 0.80 13.93 9.42
C LEU A 324 1.18 15.35 9.00
N VAL A 325 1.02 15.64 7.72
CA VAL A 325 1.25 16.97 7.15
C VAL A 325 -0.05 17.50 6.60
N GLY A 326 -0.37 18.76 6.93
CA GLY A 326 -1.57 19.45 6.49
C GLY A 326 -1.25 20.81 5.91
N LEU A 327 -1.73 21.05 4.71
CA LEU A 327 -1.68 22.34 4.02
C LEU A 327 -3.08 22.96 4.02
N PHE A 328 -3.21 24.10 4.67
CA PHE A 328 -4.42 24.90 4.75
C PHE A 328 -4.38 25.99 3.69
N VAL A 329 -5.33 25.95 2.76
CA VAL A 329 -5.45 26.91 1.65
C VAL A 329 -6.84 27.50 1.61
N TYR A 330 -6.96 28.69 1.03
CA TYR A 330 -8.24 29.26 0.69
C TYR A 330 -8.99 28.36 -0.31
N ALA A 331 -10.29 28.17 -0.10
CA ALA A 331 -11.10 27.22 -0.85
C ALA A 331 -11.16 27.53 -2.36
N LYS A 332 -10.85 28.76 -2.80
CA LYS A 332 -10.78 29.11 -4.23
C LYS A 332 -9.47 28.71 -4.91
N VAL A 333 -8.41 28.38 -4.16
CA VAL A 333 -7.16 27.86 -4.74
C VAL A 333 -7.50 26.59 -5.52
N HIS A 334 -6.96 26.45 -6.74
CA HIS A 334 -7.24 25.29 -7.56
C HIS A 334 -6.64 24.02 -6.92
N LYS A 335 -7.41 22.94 -6.82
CA LYS A 335 -7.01 21.71 -6.11
C LYS A 335 -5.65 21.17 -6.58
N ARG A 336 -5.45 21.14 -7.91
CA ARG A 336 -4.20 20.66 -8.52
C ARG A 336 -2.98 21.46 -8.10
N THR A 337 -3.11 22.76 -7.84
CA THR A 337 -1.99 23.62 -7.44
C THR A 337 -1.47 23.21 -6.06
N ALA A 338 -2.38 23.07 -5.09
CA ALA A 338 -2.03 22.61 -3.74
C ALA A 338 -1.52 21.15 -3.75
N GLU A 339 -2.10 20.28 -4.57
CA GLU A 339 -1.61 18.90 -4.69
C GLU A 339 -0.22 18.83 -5.33
N GLN A 340 0.06 19.65 -6.35
CA GLN A 340 1.38 19.70 -6.97
C GLN A 340 2.43 20.17 -5.96
N PHE A 341 2.15 21.25 -5.23
CA PHE A 341 3.02 21.74 -4.16
C PHE A 341 3.37 20.65 -3.14
N LEU A 342 2.38 19.87 -2.69
CA LEU A 342 2.61 18.77 -1.75
C LEU A 342 3.35 17.59 -2.37
N ASN A 343 3.10 17.28 -3.64
CA ASN A 343 3.85 16.24 -4.34
C ASN A 343 5.32 16.65 -4.49
N ASP A 344 5.60 17.91 -4.80
CA ASP A 344 6.97 18.44 -4.89
C ASP A 344 7.67 18.39 -3.52
N LEU A 345 6.97 18.76 -2.44
CA LEU A 345 7.46 18.57 -1.06
C LEU A 345 7.83 17.10 -0.78
N ILE A 346 6.98 16.15 -1.16
CA ILE A 346 7.26 14.71 -0.95
C ILE A 346 8.46 14.26 -1.79
N GLU A 347 8.48 14.59 -3.07
CA GLU A 347 9.42 14.02 -4.03
C GLU A 347 10.78 14.71 -4.03
N GLU A 348 10.82 16.03 -3.85
CA GLU A 348 12.03 16.85 -3.97
C GLU A 348 12.64 17.20 -2.61
N GLU A 349 11.86 17.22 -1.54
CA GLU A 349 12.35 17.52 -0.19
C GLU A 349 12.44 16.26 0.68
N PHE A 350 11.30 15.61 0.94
CA PHE A 350 11.26 14.51 1.90
C PHE A 350 12.03 13.27 1.44
N TYR A 351 11.88 12.88 0.18
CA TYR A 351 12.63 11.73 -0.35
C TYR A 351 14.07 12.04 -0.74
N ALA A 352 14.40 13.30 -1.00
CA ALA A 352 15.78 13.72 -1.27
C ALA A 352 16.60 13.88 0.02
N TYR A 353 15.94 14.13 1.15
CA TYR A 353 16.60 14.21 2.45
C TYR A 353 17.33 12.92 2.80
N ARG A 354 18.59 13.09 3.17
CA ARG A 354 19.46 12.07 3.76
C ARG A 354 19.88 12.60 5.11
N GLU A 355 19.82 11.76 6.14
CA GLU A 355 20.53 12.05 7.38
C GLU A 355 21.99 12.33 7.03
N SER A 356 22.49 13.49 7.45
CA SER A 356 23.92 13.69 7.54
C SER A 356 24.40 12.65 8.55
N GLY A 357 25.14 11.65 8.07
CA GLY A 357 25.57 10.51 8.89
C GLY A 357 26.40 10.90 10.10
#